data_AF-A0AAQ3NP63-F1
#
_entry.id   AF-A0AAQ3NP63-F1
#
_cell.length_a   1.000
_cell.length_b   1.000
_cell.length_c   1.000
_cell.angle_alpha   90.00
_cell.angle_beta   90.00
_cell.angle_gamma   90.00
#
_symmetry.space_group_name_H-M   'P 1'
#
loop_
_entity.id
_entity.type
_entity.pdbx_description
1 polymer ?
#
loop_
_entity_poly.entity_id
_entity_poly.type
_entity_poly.pdbx_seq_one_letter_code
_entity_poly.pdbx_strand_id
1 'polypeptide(L)'
;MRSVVKEPPLPLDIELGPDLDDIKLKIDRAADTLSNKVTANSKTIRKAIDGVRLALVIVAVVLFFVAFLRLSILVVIGWILVTCPLVLWATFIFVHNVTGDTCVAMDEWVVNPTAHTALDDIFPCVEKKAVLETYLRSKILTYKIVETFDKVISNFTNSNTQSGPLVPLLCNPFNSDLTRRNCSSGEVWKNFTCEVSLSEKCTSAGRLTQSIYTKLGDAVNVTYGLFEYGPFFANLVDCSFVRKTFKDISTHYCPPLRRYCEQVYLGSVLVCNVTY
;
A
#
# COMPACT_ATOMS: atom_id res chain seq x y z
N MET A 1 -13.04 -51.83 -9.32
CA MET A 1 -14.06 -51.31 -8.41
C MET A 1 -13.35 -50.36 -7.44
N ARG A 2 -13.33 -49.05 -7.74
CA ARG A 2 -12.57 -48.04 -7.00
C ARG A 2 -13.58 -47.30 -6.12
N SER A 3 -13.55 -47.53 -4.81
CA SER A 3 -14.44 -46.88 -3.84
C SER A 3 -14.08 -45.40 -3.72
N VAL A 4 -15.01 -44.56 -4.14
CA VAL A 4 -14.98 -43.10 -3.93
C VAL A 4 -15.25 -42.86 -2.46
N VAL A 5 -14.24 -42.40 -1.72
CA VAL A 5 -14.43 -41.84 -0.38
C VAL A 5 -15.20 -40.54 -0.56
N LYS A 6 -16.41 -40.50 -0.02
CA LYS A 6 -17.31 -39.35 -0.05
C LYS A 6 -16.84 -38.39 1.05
N GLU A 7 -16.15 -37.32 0.68
CA GLU A 7 -15.90 -36.19 1.59
C GLU A 7 -17.25 -35.61 2.05
N PRO A 8 -17.40 -35.23 3.34
CA PRO A 8 -18.57 -34.48 3.78
C PRO A 8 -18.60 -33.13 3.06
N PRO A 9 -19.78 -32.67 2.57
CA PRO A 9 -19.84 -31.47 1.76
C PRO A 9 -19.46 -30.24 2.59
N LEU A 10 -18.38 -29.57 2.18
CA LEU A 10 -18.21 -28.15 2.43
C LEU A 10 -19.23 -27.40 1.56
N PRO A 11 -20.01 -26.46 2.10
CA PRO A 11 -20.95 -25.69 1.30
C PRO A 11 -20.18 -24.55 0.61
N LEU A 12 -19.52 -24.82 -0.51
CA LEU A 12 -18.92 -23.76 -1.33
C LEU A 12 -19.04 -23.99 -2.84
N ASP A 13 -20.03 -24.78 -3.24
CA ASP A 13 -20.27 -25.10 -4.64
C ASP A 13 -21.36 -24.14 -5.15
N ILE A 14 -20.97 -22.93 -5.52
CA ILE A 14 -21.88 -21.95 -6.13
C ILE A 14 -21.90 -22.24 -7.64
N GLU A 15 -22.92 -22.98 -8.10
CA GLU A 15 -23.25 -23.08 -9.52
C GLU A 15 -23.68 -21.70 -10.03
N LEU A 16 -22.81 -21.09 -10.84
CA LEU A 16 -22.99 -19.75 -11.38
C LEU A 16 -23.60 -19.86 -12.78
N GLY A 17 -24.80 -19.28 -12.95
CA GLY A 17 -25.70 -19.51 -14.08
C GLY A 17 -25.35 -18.81 -15.42
N PRO A 18 -26.36 -18.43 -16.23
CA PRO A 18 -26.25 -18.06 -17.66
C PRO A 18 -25.40 -16.81 -17.97
N ASP A 19 -24.92 -16.11 -16.95
CA ASP A 19 -24.01 -14.97 -17.07
C ASP A 19 -22.62 -15.38 -17.57
N LEU A 20 -22.18 -16.62 -17.28
CA LEU A 20 -20.86 -17.13 -17.67
C LEU A 20 -20.70 -17.31 -19.18
N ASP A 21 -21.76 -17.69 -19.88
CA ASP A 21 -21.72 -17.88 -21.34
C ASP A 21 -21.64 -16.55 -22.09
N ASP A 22 -22.31 -15.51 -21.59
CA ASP A 22 -22.19 -14.14 -22.12
C ASP A 22 -20.80 -13.56 -21.87
N ILE A 23 -20.25 -13.81 -20.68
CA ILE A 23 -18.88 -13.39 -20.32
C ILE A 23 -17.85 -14.09 -21.23
N LYS A 24 -17.99 -15.40 -21.46
CA LYS A 24 -17.09 -16.14 -22.36
C LYS A 24 -17.12 -15.60 -23.78
N LEU A 25 -18.32 -15.29 -24.29
CA LEU A 25 -18.50 -14.77 -25.64
C LEU A 25 -17.95 -13.33 -25.79
N LYS A 26 -18.02 -12.52 -24.72
CA LYS A 26 -17.37 -11.20 -24.65
C LYS A 26 -15.85 -11.31 -24.59
N ILE A 27 -15.32 -12.30 -23.87
CA ILE A 27 -13.87 -12.55 -23.77
C ILE A 27 -13.30 -12.96 -25.13
N ASP A 28 -13.97 -13.86 -25.86
CA ASP A 28 -13.48 -14.30 -27.18
C ASP A 28 -13.50 -13.15 -28.19
N ARG A 29 -14.57 -12.33 -28.22
CA ARG A 29 -14.60 -11.13 -29.07
C ARG A 29 -13.53 -10.11 -28.69
N ALA A 30 -13.25 -9.94 -27.41
CA ALA A 30 -12.20 -9.06 -26.94
C ALA A 30 -10.81 -9.59 -27.34
N ALA A 31 -10.58 -10.90 -27.23
CA ALA A 31 -9.33 -11.55 -27.62
C ALA A 31 -9.07 -11.44 -29.12
N ASP A 32 -10.09 -11.65 -29.97
CA ASP A 32 -9.97 -11.49 -31.43
C ASP A 32 -9.73 -10.04 -31.84
N THR A 33 -10.44 -9.10 -31.20
CA THR A 33 -10.25 -7.67 -31.45
C THR A 33 -8.84 -7.24 -31.05
N LEU A 34 -8.34 -7.73 -29.91
CA LEU A 34 -7.00 -7.46 -29.43
C LEU A 34 -5.94 -8.08 -30.36
N SER A 35 -6.10 -9.33 -30.77
CA SER A 35 -5.19 -10.04 -31.67
C SER A 35 -5.08 -9.34 -33.03
N ASN A 36 -6.22 -8.94 -33.61
CA ASN A 36 -6.24 -8.22 -34.88
C ASN A 36 -5.58 -6.83 -34.76
N LYS A 37 -5.82 -6.11 -33.65
CA LYS A 37 -5.22 -4.79 -33.42
C LYS A 37 -3.73 -4.87 -33.10
N VAL A 38 -3.28 -5.89 -32.38
CA VAL A 38 -1.86 -6.17 -32.11
C VAL A 38 -1.12 -6.56 -33.38
N THR A 39 -1.73 -7.39 -34.23
CA THR A 39 -1.10 -7.82 -35.50
C THR A 39 -1.00 -6.66 -36.49
N ALA A 40 -2.03 -5.83 -36.60
CA ALA A 40 -2.00 -4.62 -37.42
C ALA A 40 -0.98 -3.59 -36.89
N ASN A 41 -0.95 -3.35 -35.58
CA ASN A 41 0.02 -2.45 -34.96
C ASN A 41 1.46 -2.97 -35.15
N SER A 42 1.70 -4.27 -35.01
CA SER A 42 3.04 -4.83 -35.16
C SER A 42 3.63 -4.65 -36.57
N LYS A 43 2.79 -4.73 -37.62
CA LYS A 43 3.22 -4.49 -39.01
C LYS A 43 3.54 -3.01 -39.25
N THR A 44 2.72 -2.10 -38.71
CA THR A 44 2.96 -0.65 -38.79
C THR A 44 4.19 -0.23 -37.98
N ILE A 45 4.37 -0.80 -36.79
CA ILE A 45 5.52 -0.55 -35.92
C ILE A 45 6.80 -1.08 -36.56
N ARG A 46 6.80 -2.28 -37.17
CA ARG A 46 7.98 -2.79 -37.89
C ARG A 46 8.35 -1.90 -39.08
N LYS A 47 7.38 -1.46 -39.89
CA LYS A 47 7.63 -0.48 -40.96
C LYS A 47 8.17 0.86 -40.44
N ALA A 48 7.66 1.34 -39.30
CA ALA A 48 8.15 2.55 -38.65
C ALA A 48 9.58 2.36 -38.12
N ILE A 49 9.89 1.21 -37.52
CA ILE A 49 11.23 0.89 -37.01
C ILE A 49 12.23 0.75 -38.15
N ASP A 50 11.87 0.11 -39.27
CA ASP A 50 12.74 0.02 -40.44
C ASP A 50 12.95 1.39 -41.08
N GLY A 51 11.91 2.24 -41.11
CA GLY A 51 12.03 3.65 -41.49
C GLY A 51 12.92 4.47 -40.56
N VAL A 52 12.82 4.24 -39.24
CA VAL A 52 13.66 4.89 -38.21
C VAL A 52 15.10 4.41 -38.32
N ARG A 53 15.35 3.12 -38.60
CA ARG A 53 16.70 2.60 -38.83
C ARG A 53 17.33 3.23 -40.07
N LEU A 54 16.59 3.35 -41.18
CA LEU A 54 17.08 4.01 -42.39
C LEU A 54 17.34 5.50 -42.14
N ALA A 55 16.44 6.18 -41.44
CA ALA A 55 16.62 7.59 -41.06
C ALA A 55 17.83 7.80 -40.13
N LEU A 56 18.06 6.89 -39.17
CA LEU A 56 19.22 6.92 -38.28
C LEU A 56 20.53 6.69 -39.02
N VAL A 57 20.55 5.82 -40.03
CA VAL A 57 21.74 5.63 -40.88
C VAL A 57 22.04 6.89 -41.69
N ILE A 58 21.00 7.55 -42.25
CA ILE A 58 21.16 8.84 -42.95
C ILE A 58 21.65 9.92 -41.97
N VAL A 59 21.07 10.02 -40.78
CA VAL A 59 21.50 10.95 -39.73
C VAL A 59 22.93 10.67 -39.29
N ALA A 60 23.35 9.41 -39.16
CA ALA A 60 24.71 9.04 -38.79
C ALA A 60 25.73 9.46 -39.88
N VAL A 61 25.40 9.27 -41.16
CA VAL A 61 26.24 9.74 -42.28
C VAL A 61 26.31 11.28 -42.29
N VAL A 62 25.18 11.96 -42.08
CA VAL A 62 25.14 13.43 -41.97
C VAL A 62 25.96 13.92 -40.76
N LEU A 63 25.84 13.28 -39.60
CA LEU A 63 26.61 13.60 -38.40
C LEU A 63 28.11 13.34 -38.59
N PHE A 64 28.49 12.30 -39.35
CA PHE A 64 29.87 12.00 -39.72
C PHE A 64 30.49 13.09 -40.61
N PHE A 65 29.70 13.69 -41.51
CA PHE A 65 30.10 14.87 -42.28
C PHE A 65 30.09 16.17 -41.43
N VAL A 66 29.12 16.34 -40.53
CA VAL A 66 28.99 17.48 -39.60
C VAL A 66 30.09 17.50 -38.53
N ALA A 67 30.62 16.34 -38.17
CA ALA A 67 31.78 16.18 -37.28
C ALA A 67 33.09 16.67 -37.93
N PHE A 68 33.16 16.76 -39.26
CA PHE A 68 34.34 17.21 -39.98
C PHE A 68 34.50 18.75 -40.02
N LEU A 69 33.51 19.53 -39.57
CA LEU A 69 33.58 20.99 -39.51
C LEU A 69 33.35 21.46 -38.07
N ARG A 70 34.45 21.68 -37.34
CA ARG A 70 34.66 22.05 -35.91
C ARG A 70 33.74 23.11 -35.25
N LEU A 71 32.67 23.60 -35.89
CA LEU A 71 31.67 24.49 -35.32
C LEU A 71 30.58 23.77 -34.51
N SER A 72 30.32 22.49 -34.77
CA SER A 72 29.17 21.76 -34.20
C SER A 72 29.25 21.54 -32.68
N ILE A 73 30.46 21.33 -32.13
CA ILE A 73 30.66 21.18 -30.67
C ILE A 73 30.36 22.51 -29.96
N LEU A 74 30.76 23.64 -30.56
CA LEU A 74 30.49 24.97 -30.02
C LEU A 74 28.99 25.29 -30.02
N VAL A 75 28.26 24.83 -31.05
CA VAL A 75 26.79 24.96 -31.14
C VAL A 75 26.09 24.10 -30.08
N VAL A 76 26.55 22.86 -29.84
CA VAL A 76 25.98 22.00 -28.79
C VAL A 76 26.26 22.55 -27.40
N ILE A 77 27.50 23.02 -27.15
CA ILE A 77 27.86 23.68 -25.88
C ILE A 77 27.03 24.96 -25.70
N GLY A 78 26.89 25.78 -26.74
CA GLY A 78 26.09 27.00 -26.70
C GLY A 78 24.61 26.71 -26.42
N TRP A 79 24.05 25.66 -27.03
CA TRP A 79 22.68 25.23 -26.74
C TRP A 79 22.51 24.80 -25.29
N ILE A 80 23.43 23.99 -24.74
CA ILE A 80 23.41 23.59 -23.32
C ILE A 80 23.51 24.82 -22.41
N LEU A 81 24.42 25.75 -22.74
CA LEU A 81 24.64 26.98 -21.95
C LEU A 81 23.42 27.91 -21.94
N VAL A 82 22.55 27.82 -22.95
CA VAL A 82 21.31 28.61 -23.03
C VAL A 82 20.12 27.84 -22.44
N THR A 83 19.90 26.59 -22.83
CA THR A 83 18.70 25.85 -22.46
C THR A 83 18.74 25.34 -21.03
N CYS A 84 19.89 24.87 -20.53
CA CYS A 84 19.96 24.35 -19.16
C CYS A 84 19.67 25.45 -18.12
N PRO A 85 20.24 26.66 -18.19
CA PRO A 85 19.89 27.73 -17.25
C PRO A 85 18.42 28.17 -17.36
N LEU A 86 17.84 28.22 -18.56
CA LEU A 86 16.42 28.55 -18.74
C LEU A 86 15.50 27.52 -18.09
N VAL A 87 15.80 26.22 -18.29
CA VAL A 87 15.04 25.13 -17.67
C VAL A 87 15.22 25.13 -16.16
N LEU A 88 16.45 25.34 -15.66
CA LEU A 88 16.73 25.43 -14.22
C LEU A 88 15.98 26.61 -13.59
N TRP A 89 15.99 27.77 -14.24
CA TRP A 89 15.29 28.97 -13.77
C TRP A 89 13.77 28.79 -13.76
N ALA A 90 13.20 28.22 -14.83
CA ALA A 90 11.77 27.91 -14.89
C ALA A 90 11.35 26.92 -13.80
N THR A 91 12.14 25.85 -13.60
CA THR A 91 11.90 24.87 -12.54
C THR A 91 11.96 25.51 -11.16
N PHE A 92 12.93 26.40 -10.93
CA PHE A 92 13.09 27.08 -9.67
C PHE A 92 11.90 28.00 -9.33
N ILE A 93 11.42 28.78 -10.29
CA ILE A 93 10.22 29.62 -10.11
C ILE A 93 9.00 28.76 -9.83
N PHE A 94 8.84 27.66 -10.57
CA PHE A 94 7.75 26.73 -10.34
C PHE A 94 7.79 26.16 -8.92
N VAL A 95 8.95 25.71 -8.46
CA VAL A 95 9.14 25.20 -7.09
C VAL A 95 8.85 26.28 -6.05
N HIS A 96 9.30 27.52 -6.24
CA HIS A 96 9.02 28.63 -5.31
C HIS A 96 7.51 28.85 -5.12
N ASN A 97 6.76 28.92 -6.23
CA ASN A 97 5.32 29.18 -6.19
C ASN A 97 4.56 27.99 -5.60
N VAL A 98 4.81 26.77 -6.09
CA VAL A 98 4.14 25.56 -5.59
C VAL A 98 4.43 25.34 -4.11
N THR A 99 5.66 25.59 -3.66
CA THR A 99 6.01 25.48 -2.24
C THR A 99 5.23 26.48 -1.40
N GLY A 100 5.15 27.74 -1.85
CA GLY A 100 4.38 28.78 -1.17
C GLY A 100 2.90 28.40 -1.04
N ASP A 101 2.29 28.00 -2.16
CA ASP A 101 0.87 27.61 -2.22
C ASP A 101 0.59 26.38 -1.34
N THR A 102 1.48 25.38 -1.40
CA THR A 102 1.37 24.17 -0.57
C THR A 102 1.49 24.49 0.92
N CYS A 103 2.41 25.38 1.29
CA CYS A 103 2.59 25.80 2.69
C CYS A 103 1.37 26.53 3.24
N VAL A 104 0.75 27.41 2.44
CA VAL A 104 -0.49 28.11 2.82
C VAL A 104 -1.65 27.11 2.94
N ALA A 105 -1.81 26.21 1.98
CA ALA A 105 -2.86 25.19 2.01
C ALA A 105 -2.73 24.24 3.22
N MET A 106 -1.50 23.86 3.59
CA MET A 106 -1.23 23.06 4.79
C MET A 106 -1.60 23.81 6.07
N ASP A 107 -1.23 25.09 6.20
CA ASP A 107 -1.56 25.90 7.37
C ASP A 107 -3.08 26.12 7.51
N GLU A 108 -3.76 26.48 6.42
CA GLU A 108 -5.20 26.71 6.38
C GLU A 108 -6.00 25.44 6.77
N TRP A 109 -5.62 24.28 6.22
CA TRP A 109 -6.24 23.01 6.55
C TRP A 109 -6.00 22.60 8.01
N VAL A 110 -4.85 22.95 8.61
CA VAL A 110 -4.57 22.66 10.03
C VAL A 110 -5.44 23.52 10.95
N VAL A 111 -5.63 24.81 10.62
CA VAL A 111 -6.40 25.76 11.44
C VAL A 111 -7.90 25.51 11.34
N ASN A 112 -8.41 25.05 10.18
CA ASN A 112 -9.85 24.93 9.91
C ASN A 112 -10.32 23.46 9.69
N PRO A 113 -10.47 22.63 10.74
CA PRO A 113 -10.84 21.19 10.64
C PRO A 113 -12.17 20.84 10.02
N THR A 114 -13.12 21.75 10.11
CA THR A 114 -14.50 21.49 9.72
C THR A 114 -14.89 22.28 8.49
N ALA A 115 -13.93 22.99 7.87
CA ALA A 115 -14.14 23.77 6.68
C ALA A 115 -13.67 22.97 5.46
N HIS A 116 -14.44 23.02 4.38
CA HIS A 116 -14.00 22.51 3.09
C HIS A 116 -12.81 23.34 2.60
N THR A 117 -11.65 22.72 2.60
CA THR A 117 -10.39 23.31 2.13
C THR A 117 -9.79 22.40 1.07
N ALA A 118 -8.78 22.86 0.33
CA ALA A 118 -8.18 22.10 -0.77
C ALA A 118 -7.63 20.71 -0.38
N LEU A 119 -7.33 20.49 0.90
CA LEU A 119 -6.83 19.22 1.42
C LEU A 119 -7.92 18.29 2.00
N ASP A 120 -9.14 18.79 2.22
CA ASP A 120 -10.26 18.02 2.79
C ASP A 120 -10.70 16.88 1.86
N ASP A 121 -10.75 17.14 0.54
CA ASP A 121 -11.09 16.13 -0.47
C ASP A 121 -10.03 15.03 -0.65
N ILE A 122 -8.79 15.28 -0.20
CA ILE A 122 -7.67 14.33 -0.32
C ILE A 122 -7.61 13.41 0.90
N PHE A 123 -7.91 13.92 2.10
CA PHE A 123 -7.84 13.17 3.34
C PHE A 123 -9.26 12.95 3.88
N PRO A 124 -9.87 11.76 3.70
CA PRO A 124 -11.20 11.45 4.20
C PRO A 124 -11.18 11.25 5.73
N CYS A 125 -11.01 12.33 6.47
CA CYS A 125 -10.88 12.33 7.92
C CYS A 125 -12.23 12.02 8.57
N VAL A 126 -12.23 11.09 9.53
CA VAL A 126 -13.43 10.74 10.27
C VAL A 126 -13.46 11.53 11.58
N GLU A 127 -14.65 11.90 12.04
CA GLU A 127 -14.80 12.55 13.35
C GLU A 127 -14.24 11.69 14.48
N LYS A 128 -13.50 12.33 15.39
CA LYS A 128 -12.87 11.67 16.54
C LYS A 128 -13.81 10.76 17.35
N LYS A 129 -15.09 11.14 17.45
CA LYS A 129 -16.11 10.35 18.15
C LYS A 129 -16.37 9.01 17.45
N ALA A 130 -16.57 9.04 16.13
CA ALA A 130 -16.80 7.83 15.34
C ALA A 130 -15.55 6.93 15.28
N VAL A 131 -14.35 7.53 15.26
CA VAL A 131 -13.09 6.78 15.38
C VAL A 131 -12.98 6.09 16.73
N LEU A 132 -13.28 6.80 17.84
CA LEU A 132 -13.24 6.21 19.18
C LEU A 132 -14.24 5.06 19.33
N GLU A 133 -15.46 5.21 18.81
CA GLU A 133 -16.46 4.14 18.80
C GLU A 133 -15.96 2.92 18.00
N THR A 134 -15.42 3.15 16.81
CA THR A 134 -14.87 2.09 15.96
C THR A 134 -13.70 1.38 16.62
N TYR A 135 -12.82 2.14 17.28
CA TYR A 135 -11.69 1.60 18.04
C TYR A 135 -12.16 0.76 19.24
N LEU A 136 -13.19 1.20 19.97
CA LEU A 136 -13.79 0.39 21.04
C LEU A 136 -14.43 -0.89 20.51
N ARG A 137 -15.16 -0.84 19.39
CA ARG A 137 -15.71 -2.03 18.74
C ARG A 137 -14.62 -3.01 18.31
N SER A 138 -13.49 -2.50 17.82
CA SER A 138 -12.30 -3.29 17.49
C SER A 138 -11.78 -4.06 18.71
N LYS A 139 -11.63 -3.40 19.87
CA LYS A 139 -11.23 -4.08 21.12
C LYS A 139 -12.21 -5.17 21.55
N ILE A 140 -13.52 -4.90 21.46
CA ILE A 140 -14.57 -5.87 21.79
C ILE A 140 -14.47 -7.08 20.86
N LEU A 141 -14.25 -6.86 19.57
CA LEU A 141 -14.11 -7.94 18.59
C LEU A 141 -12.87 -8.79 18.89
N THR A 142 -11.73 -8.16 19.18
CA THR A 142 -10.51 -8.88 19.61
C THR A 142 -10.78 -9.72 20.85
N TYR A 143 -11.43 -9.15 21.87
CA TYR A 143 -11.78 -9.87 23.09
C TYR A 143 -12.66 -11.11 22.80
N LYS A 144 -13.70 -10.94 21.98
CA LYS A 144 -14.64 -12.02 21.64
C LYS A 144 -14.02 -13.11 20.77
N ILE A 145 -13.13 -12.76 19.84
CA ILE A 145 -12.42 -13.74 19.02
C ILE A 145 -11.58 -14.66 19.90
N VAL A 146 -10.80 -14.09 20.83
CA VAL A 146 -9.98 -14.88 21.76
C VAL A 146 -10.86 -15.77 22.64
N GLU A 147 -11.95 -15.23 23.21
CA GLU A 147 -12.89 -16.02 24.01
C GLU A 147 -13.53 -17.19 23.21
N THR A 148 -13.79 -16.98 21.91
CA THR A 148 -14.35 -18.02 21.04
C THR A 148 -13.33 -19.13 20.81
N PHE A 149 -12.06 -18.79 20.58
CA PHE A 149 -10.99 -19.78 20.47
C PHE A 149 -10.74 -20.52 21.79
N ASP A 150 -10.82 -19.83 22.92
CA ASP A 150 -10.74 -20.46 24.24
C ASP A 150 -11.84 -21.50 24.47
N LYS A 151 -13.07 -21.21 24.02
CA LYS A 151 -14.18 -22.18 24.05
C LYS A 151 -13.92 -23.39 23.15
N VAL A 152 -13.32 -23.19 21.97
CA VAL A 152 -12.91 -24.30 21.09
C VAL A 152 -11.82 -25.13 21.76
N ILE A 153 -10.83 -24.49 22.38
CA ILE A 153 -9.74 -25.17 23.09
C ILE A 153 -10.29 -25.95 24.28
N SER A 154 -11.15 -25.36 25.11
CA SER A 154 -11.69 -26.03 26.30
C SER A 154 -12.60 -27.21 25.94
N ASN A 155 -13.54 -27.00 25.01
CA ASN A 155 -14.62 -27.96 24.75
C ASN A 155 -14.24 -29.03 23.73
N PHE A 156 -13.36 -28.72 22.78
CA PHE A 156 -12.97 -29.65 21.73
C PHE A 156 -11.57 -30.19 22.00
N THR A 157 -10.56 -29.32 22.04
CA THR A 157 -9.16 -29.74 22.13
C THR A 157 -8.83 -30.39 23.49
N ASN A 158 -9.30 -29.82 24.59
CA ASN A 158 -8.98 -30.27 25.94
C ASN A 158 -9.94 -31.32 26.52
N SER A 159 -11.14 -31.46 25.95
CA SER A 159 -12.11 -32.50 26.34
C SER A 159 -11.76 -33.88 25.79
N ASN A 160 -10.90 -33.96 24.77
CA ASN A 160 -10.49 -35.24 24.18
C ASN A 160 -9.51 -35.97 25.12
N THR A 161 -9.70 -37.28 25.30
CA THR A 161 -8.89 -38.15 26.17
C THR A 161 -7.50 -38.50 25.59
N GLN A 162 -6.95 -37.63 24.75
CA GLN A 162 -5.69 -37.84 24.05
C GLN A 162 -4.47 -37.55 24.94
N SER A 163 -3.41 -38.35 24.78
CA SER A 163 -2.23 -38.44 25.68
C SER A 163 -1.29 -37.22 25.73
N GLY A 164 -1.68 -36.07 25.17
CA GLY A 164 -0.92 -34.82 25.23
C GLY A 164 -1.29 -33.93 26.43
N PRO A 165 -0.42 -32.98 26.83
CA PRO A 165 -0.73 -31.99 27.84
C PRO A 165 -1.89 -31.08 27.39
N LEU A 166 -2.65 -30.56 28.36
CA LEU A 166 -3.75 -29.63 28.11
C LEU A 166 -3.21 -28.36 27.45
N VAL A 167 -3.84 -27.95 26.35
CA VAL A 167 -3.49 -26.70 25.66
C VAL A 167 -3.90 -25.54 26.55
N PRO A 168 -3.01 -24.58 26.84
CA PRO A 168 -3.37 -23.40 27.60
C PRO A 168 -4.36 -22.54 26.81
N LEU A 169 -5.20 -21.81 27.54
CA LEU A 169 -6.05 -20.79 26.93
C LEU A 169 -5.19 -19.70 26.28
N LEU A 170 -5.72 -19.07 25.23
CA LEU A 170 -5.05 -17.98 24.56
C LEU A 170 -4.98 -16.78 25.51
N CYS A 171 -3.87 -16.05 25.38
CA CYS A 171 -3.85 -14.75 26.00
C CYS A 171 -4.80 -13.78 25.28
N ASN A 172 -5.74 -13.25 26.03
CA ASN A 172 -6.53 -12.09 25.63
C ASN A 172 -5.76 -10.82 26.02
N PRO A 173 -5.42 -9.92 25.09
CA PRO A 173 -4.71 -8.68 25.43
C PRO A 173 -5.57 -7.66 26.20
N PHE A 174 -6.86 -7.95 26.40
CA PHE A 174 -7.81 -7.12 27.13
C PHE A 174 -8.43 -7.86 28.32
N ASN A 175 -8.71 -7.11 29.38
CA ASN A 175 -9.60 -7.51 30.48
C ASN A 175 -11.08 -7.39 30.05
N SER A 176 -12.01 -7.88 30.88
CA SER A 176 -13.46 -7.78 30.63
C SER A 176 -13.99 -6.34 30.57
N ASP A 177 -13.29 -5.39 31.19
CA ASP A 177 -13.53 -3.95 31.13
C ASP A 177 -12.82 -3.27 29.93
N LEU A 178 -12.23 -4.06 29.02
CA LEU A 178 -11.44 -3.63 27.85
C LEU A 178 -10.15 -2.87 28.18
N THR A 179 -9.71 -2.90 29.45
CA THR A 179 -8.38 -2.39 29.83
C THR A 179 -7.29 -3.33 29.32
N ARG A 180 -6.12 -2.76 28.99
CA ARG A 180 -4.99 -3.53 28.50
C ARG A 180 -4.44 -4.42 29.62
N ARG A 181 -4.21 -5.70 29.33
CA ARG A 181 -3.52 -6.64 30.24
C ARG A 181 -2.28 -7.24 29.58
N ASN A 182 -1.30 -7.59 30.40
CA ASN A 182 -0.15 -8.38 29.95
C ASN A 182 -0.45 -9.87 30.09
N CYS A 183 -0.03 -10.62 29.08
CA CYS A 183 -0.08 -12.09 29.08
C CYS A 183 0.96 -12.67 30.04
N SER A 184 0.60 -13.75 30.71
CA SER A 184 1.54 -14.55 31.50
C SER A 184 2.27 -15.57 30.62
N SER A 185 3.48 -15.99 31.02
CA SER A 185 4.28 -16.98 30.27
C SER A 185 3.61 -18.35 30.12
N GLY A 186 2.53 -18.63 30.87
CA GLY A 186 1.74 -19.86 30.78
C GLY A 186 0.73 -19.88 29.64
N GLU A 187 0.45 -18.76 28.98
CA GLU A 187 -0.53 -18.64 27.88
C GLU A 187 0.14 -18.86 26.50
N VAL A 188 1.16 -19.73 26.43
CA VAL A 188 1.97 -20.01 25.23
C VAL A 188 1.68 -21.42 24.69
N TRP A 189 1.20 -21.49 23.45
CA TRP A 189 0.65 -22.71 22.84
C TRP A 189 1.52 -23.29 21.69
N LYS A 190 2.73 -22.74 21.50
CA LYS A 190 3.66 -23.09 20.41
C LYS A 190 4.13 -24.56 20.39
N ASN A 191 4.08 -25.26 21.52
CA ASN A 191 4.61 -26.63 21.68
C ASN A 191 3.53 -27.72 21.79
N PHE A 192 2.28 -27.44 21.41
CA PHE A 192 1.14 -28.35 21.60
C PHE A 192 0.67 -29.05 20.31
N THR A 193 1.44 -28.93 19.23
CA THR A 193 1.18 -29.55 17.93
C THR A 193 1.33 -31.07 17.96
N CYS A 194 0.51 -31.77 17.18
CA CYS A 194 0.54 -33.21 17.03
C CYS A 194 0.76 -33.62 15.55
N GLU A 195 1.32 -34.81 15.34
CA GLU A 195 1.29 -35.48 14.05
C GLU A 195 -0.11 -36.06 13.81
N VAL A 196 -0.56 -36.02 12.56
CA VAL A 196 -1.94 -36.36 12.20
C VAL A 196 -1.98 -37.64 11.38
N SER A 197 -3.00 -38.46 11.62
CA SER A 197 -3.33 -39.64 10.79
C SER A 197 -4.08 -39.24 9.52
N LEU A 198 -4.29 -40.19 8.60
CA LEU A 198 -5.14 -40.05 7.41
C LEU A 198 -6.61 -39.65 7.73
N SER A 199 -7.03 -39.75 9.00
CA SER A 199 -8.35 -39.34 9.49
C SER A 199 -8.31 -38.01 10.28
N GLU A 200 -7.25 -37.22 10.13
CA GLU A 200 -7.02 -35.92 10.79
C GLU A 200 -6.98 -35.93 12.33
N LYS A 201 -6.87 -37.13 12.93
CA LYS A 201 -6.72 -37.29 14.39
C LYS A 201 -5.25 -37.32 14.78
N CYS A 202 -4.91 -36.64 15.89
CA CYS A 202 -3.56 -36.68 16.46
C CYS A 202 -3.13 -38.12 16.80
N THR A 203 -1.94 -38.52 16.34
CA THR A 203 -1.31 -39.82 16.63
C THR A 203 -0.12 -39.69 17.59
N SER A 204 0.53 -38.53 17.64
CA SER A 204 1.63 -38.24 18.58
C SER A 204 1.17 -37.49 19.83
N ALA A 205 2.07 -37.32 20.80
CA ALA A 205 1.80 -36.54 22.01
C ALA A 205 1.58 -35.06 21.67
N GLY A 206 0.33 -34.62 21.71
CA GLY A 206 -0.11 -33.27 21.37
C GLY A 206 -1.63 -33.23 21.19
N ARG A 207 -2.20 -32.04 21.03
CA ARG A 207 -3.67 -31.87 20.88
C ARG A 207 -4.07 -30.92 19.75
N LEU A 208 -3.12 -30.15 19.19
CA LEU A 208 -3.38 -29.26 18.07
C LEU A 208 -2.96 -29.90 16.75
N THR A 209 -3.93 -30.20 15.90
CA THR A 209 -3.71 -30.51 14.47
C THR A 209 -3.05 -29.33 13.78
N GLN A 210 -2.20 -29.58 12.79
CA GLN A 210 -1.53 -28.53 12.01
C GLN A 210 -2.51 -27.50 11.41
N SER A 211 -3.71 -27.93 10.98
CA SER A 211 -4.75 -27.03 10.45
C SER A 211 -5.27 -26.04 11.50
N ILE A 212 -5.57 -26.52 12.72
CA ILE A 212 -6.04 -25.71 13.85
C ILE A 212 -4.93 -24.76 14.29
N TYR A 213 -3.69 -25.25 14.39
CA TYR A 213 -2.54 -24.43 14.79
C TYR A 213 -2.33 -23.23 13.86
N THR A 214 -2.38 -23.44 12.53
CA THR A 214 -2.25 -22.35 11.56
C THR A 214 -3.39 -21.34 11.68
N LYS A 215 -4.65 -21.80 11.78
CA LYS A 215 -5.81 -20.90 11.91
C LYS A 215 -5.76 -20.06 13.18
N LEU A 216 -5.30 -20.65 14.29
CA LEU A 216 -5.10 -19.96 15.56
C LEU A 216 -3.96 -18.94 15.46
N GLY A 217 -2.91 -19.26 14.69
CA GLY A 217 -1.75 -18.40 14.50
C GLY A 217 -2.10 -17.16 13.68
N ASP A 218 -2.86 -17.35 12.60
CA ASP A 218 -3.39 -16.27 11.78
C ASP A 218 -4.28 -15.33 12.62
N ALA A 219 -5.18 -15.88 13.44
CA ALA A 219 -6.05 -15.10 14.31
C ALA A 219 -5.27 -14.30 15.37
N VAL A 220 -4.27 -14.92 16.01
CA VAL A 220 -3.42 -14.22 16.99
C VAL A 220 -2.60 -13.12 16.32
N ASN A 221 -2.06 -13.36 15.11
CA ASN A 221 -1.28 -12.35 14.40
C ASN A 221 -2.13 -11.11 14.03
N VAL A 222 -3.35 -11.34 13.55
CA VAL A 222 -4.30 -10.25 13.22
C VAL A 222 -4.71 -9.48 14.49
N THR A 223 -5.08 -10.19 15.55
CA THR A 223 -5.50 -9.56 16.82
C THR A 223 -4.35 -8.80 17.50
N TYR A 224 -3.13 -9.33 17.43
CA TYR A 224 -1.93 -8.65 17.91
C TYR A 224 -1.64 -7.36 17.12
N GLY A 225 -1.69 -7.42 15.79
CA GLY A 225 -1.51 -6.23 14.95
C GLY A 225 -2.54 -5.15 15.26
N LEU A 226 -3.81 -5.53 15.45
CA LEU A 226 -4.88 -4.59 15.80
C LEU A 226 -4.72 -4.00 17.21
N PHE A 227 -4.18 -4.79 18.15
CA PHE A 227 -3.90 -4.34 19.51
C PHE A 227 -2.73 -3.35 19.57
N GLU A 228 -1.64 -3.65 18.86
CA GLU A 228 -0.40 -2.86 18.89
C GLU A 228 -0.55 -1.57 18.05
N TYR A 229 -1.05 -1.69 16.82
CA TYR A 229 -1.18 -0.58 15.88
C TYR A 229 -2.53 0.13 15.94
N GLY A 230 -3.49 -0.37 16.72
CA GLY A 230 -4.83 0.22 16.84
C GLY A 230 -4.84 1.73 17.16
N PRO A 231 -4.07 2.22 18.15
CA PRO A 231 -3.98 3.66 18.43
C PRO A 231 -3.42 4.47 17.26
N PHE A 232 -2.46 3.92 16.53
CA PHE A 232 -1.88 4.58 15.35
C PHE A 232 -2.93 4.67 14.22
N PHE A 233 -3.65 3.59 13.93
CA PHE A 233 -4.75 3.61 12.96
C PHE A 233 -5.85 4.60 13.36
N ALA A 234 -6.19 4.70 14.64
CA ALA A 234 -7.14 5.71 15.12
C ALA A 234 -6.65 7.14 14.81
N ASN A 235 -5.37 7.43 15.06
CA ASN A 235 -4.77 8.75 14.79
C ASN A 235 -4.60 9.06 13.29
N LEU A 236 -4.54 8.03 12.45
CA LEU A 236 -4.53 8.15 11.00
C LEU A 236 -5.92 8.49 10.47
N VAL A 237 -6.94 7.76 10.93
CA VAL A 237 -8.32 7.89 10.47
C VAL A 237 -8.94 9.21 10.94
N ASP A 238 -8.59 9.70 12.13
CA ASP A 238 -9.00 11.04 12.59
C ASP A 238 -8.12 12.18 12.05
N CYS A 239 -7.14 11.84 11.19
CA CYS A 239 -6.14 12.75 10.62
C CYS A 239 -5.32 13.55 11.64
N SER A 240 -5.35 13.23 12.93
CA SER A 240 -4.56 13.94 13.94
C SER A 240 -3.07 13.79 13.68
N PHE A 241 -2.63 12.64 13.18
CA PHE A 241 -1.27 12.41 12.75
C PHE A 241 -0.86 13.36 11.61
N VAL A 242 -1.66 13.38 10.53
CA VAL A 242 -1.40 14.22 9.34
C VAL A 242 -1.39 15.70 9.73
N ARG A 243 -2.36 16.12 10.53
CA ARG A 243 -2.49 17.48 11.02
C ARG A 243 -1.33 17.92 11.91
N LYS A 244 -0.82 17.04 12.77
CA LYS A 244 0.37 17.35 13.56
C LYS A 244 1.60 17.53 12.66
N THR A 245 1.75 16.67 11.66
CA THR A 245 2.86 16.74 10.69
C THR A 245 2.78 18.00 9.84
N PHE A 246 1.60 18.33 9.28
CA PHE A 246 1.44 19.54 8.47
C PHE A 246 1.57 20.82 9.29
N LYS A 247 1.14 20.81 10.55
CA LYS A 247 1.43 21.89 11.48
C LYS A 247 2.93 22.08 11.64
N ASP A 248 3.68 21.00 11.86
CA ASP A 248 5.12 21.07 12.03
C ASP A 248 5.84 21.57 10.77
N ILE A 249 5.44 21.07 9.60
CA ILE A 249 5.94 21.51 8.29
C ILE A 249 5.66 23.00 8.05
N SER A 250 4.40 23.43 8.21
CA SER A 250 3.98 24.81 8.01
C SER A 250 4.65 25.78 8.98
N THR A 251 4.87 25.40 10.24
CA THR A 251 5.48 26.30 11.24
C THR A 251 7.00 26.34 11.18
N HIS A 252 7.67 25.19 10.99
CA HIS A 252 9.12 25.11 11.13
C HIS A 252 9.87 25.07 9.79
N TYR A 253 9.29 24.49 8.74
CA TYR A 253 10.00 24.24 7.48
C TYR A 253 9.59 25.21 6.38
N CYS A 254 8.32 25.59 6.31
CA CYS A 254 7.83 26.54 5.30
C CYS A 254 8.47 27.93 5.39
N PRO A 255 8.66 28.57 6.57
CA PRO A 255 9.29 29.88 6.65
C PRO A 255 10.75 29.92 6.15
N PRO A 256 11.66 29.01 6.59
CA PRO A 256 13.02 29.01 6.06
C PRO A 256 13.05 28.64 4.58
N LEU A 257 12.23 27.68 4.14
CA LEU A 257 12.18 27.28 2.73
C LEU A 257 11.77 28.44 1.83
N ARG A 258 10.72 29.19 2.21
CA ARG A 258 10.32 30.41 1.51
C ARG A 258 11.45 31.44 1.45
N ARG A 259 12.13 31.70 2.56
CA ARG A 259 13.26 32.64 2.60
C ARG A 259 14.41 32.22 1.67
N TYR A 260 14.79 30.94 1.68
CA TYR A 260 15.83 30.44 0.78
C TYR A 260 15.40 30.52 -0.69
N CYS A 261 14.13 30.21 -0.97
CA CYS A 261 13.62 30.31 -2.32
C CYS A 261 13.58 31.77 -2.82
N GLU A 262 13.18 32.72 -1.97
CA GLU A 262 13.21 34.17 -2.24
C GLU A 262 14.66 34.65 -2.48
N GLN A 263 15.63 34.20 -1.68
CA GLN A 263 17.05 34.56 -1.85
C GLN A 263 17.62 34.09 -3.18
N VAL A 264 17.35 32.84 -3.58
CA VAL A 264 17.83 32.30 -4.87
C VAL A 264 17.10 32.96 -6.03
N TYR A 265 15.83 33.30 -5.90
CA TYR A 265 15.10 34.11 -6.89
C TYR A 265 15.78 35.47 -7.08
N LEU A 266 16.03 36.20 -5.99
CA LEU A 266 16.72 37.50 -6.02
C LEU A 266 18.13 37.39 -6.62
N GLY A 267 18.90 36.37 -6.24
CA GLY A 267 20.22 36.11 -6.81
C GLY A 267 20.18 35.83 -8.30
N SER A 268 19.18 35.07 -8.77
CA SER A 268 18.98 34.80 -10.19
C SER A 268 18.65 36.07 -10.97
N VAL A 269 17.78 36.92 -10.43
CA VAL A 269 17.43 38.22 -11.04
C VAL A 269 18.65 39.14 -11.11
N LEU A 270 19.48 39.20 -10.06
CA LEU A 270 20.71 40.00 -10.05
C LEU A 270 21.71 39.53 -11.09
N VAL A 271 21.96 38.21 -11.20
CA VAL A 271 22.86 37.66 -12.22
C VAL A 271 22.36 38.00 -13.62
N CYS A 272 21.06 37.84 -13.89
CA CYS A 272 20.48 38.19 -15.18
C CYS A 272 20.58 39.69 -15.53
N ASN A 273 20.52 40.59 -14.55
CA ASN A 273 20.69 42.03 -14.78
C ASN A 273 22.14 42.46 -15.02
N VAL A 274 23.13 41.68 -14.59
CA VAL A 274 24.56 41.98 -14.77
C VAL A 274 25.09 41.49 -16.12
N THR A 275 24.40 40.56 -16.80
CA THR A 275 24.79 40.00 -18.09
C THR A 275 24.28 40.77 -19.32
N TYR A 276 23.62 41.92 -19.15
CA TYR A 276 23.14 42.80 -20.22
C TYR A 276 23.90 44.13 -20.27
#